data_AF-A0A7C2J7U6-F1
#
_entry.id   AF-A0A7C2J7U6-F1
#
_cell.length_a   1.000
_cell.length_b   1.000
_cell.length_c   1.000
_cell.angle_alpha   90.00
_cell.angle_beta   90.00
_cell.angle_gamma   90.00
#
_symmetry.space_group_name_H-M   'P 1'
#
loop_
_entity.id
_entity.type
_entity.pdbx_description
1 polymer ?
#
loop_
_entity_poly.entity_id
_entity_poly.type
_entity_poly.pdbx_seq_one_letter_code
_entity_poly.pdbx_strand_id
1 'polypeptide(L)'
;MRKKLEKNAERPDQIIHGPFAARFGVPVDKKYYWETGLEMADVGESYYPLYHSALASFVLWPYFDMEDEARNTWLIVPDNRDIKLYSPLAHPNLPHEFARLEPTQEAIKRFADRYGLLLHQVTLKHPTIENRIKFGESLVNWKFELARMKLVRQLMIWVRRNDKDALSQHIIWDIGDIRRFKQTAVYLEWDSRRALIGYVKSPGATYGKPRYRIAPELTDPTAETHYFDWEYGDVIEPARVLIHKEINAGLKDHVSPAILPDRPNEIFMLPDCLLSAMYVLLALEMTRGGRPPIKCKGCEEFFTPDHGRQTYCTESCRKNHWYHKQKKLYASDSRQDI
;
A
#
# COMPACT_ATOMS: atom_id res chain seq x y z
N MET A 1 -48.97 -49.75 13.27
CA MET A 1 -48.49 -49.46 11.90
C MET A 1 -48.42 -47.95 11.68
N ARG A 2 -47.31 -47.30 12.03
CA ARG A 2 -47.02 -45.90 11.73
C ARG A 2 -45.95 -45.86 10.63
N LYS A 3 -46.32 -45.44 9.43
CA LYS A 3 -45.42 -45.06 8.32
C LYS A 3 -45.95 -43.72 7.79
N LYS A 4 -45.20 -42.63 8.01
CA LYS A 4 -44.31 -42.00 7.02
C LYS A 4 -45.08 -41.52 5.79
N LEU A 5 -45.33 -40.22 5.70
CA LEU A 5 -45.37 -39.44 4.46
C LEU A 5 -45.42 -37.95 4.83
N GLU A 6 -44.28 -37.31 4.91
CA GLU A 6 -44.11 -35.88 4.68
C GLU A 6 -42.68 -35.71 4.17
N LYS A 7 -42.55 -35.56 2.85
CA LYS A 7 -41.29 -35.40 2.13
C LYS A 7 -41.35 -34.03 1.47
N ASN A 8 -40.51 -33.15 1.99
CA ASN A 8 -40.05 -31.85 1.50
C ASN A 8 -40.54 -31.41 0.12
N ALA A 9 -41.31 -30.32 0.11
CA ALA A 9 -41.40 -29.43 -1.03
C ALA A 9 -40.12 -28.58 -1.12
N GLU A 10 -39.48 -28.66 -2.27
CA GLU A 10 -38.34 -27.85 -2.70
C GLU A 10 -38.76 -26.37 -2.79
N ARG A 11 -37.98 -25.48 -2.18
CA ARG A 11 -37.93 -24.06 -2.58
C ARG A 11 -36.58 -23.82 -3.26
N PRO A 12 -36.54 -23.48 -4.55
CA PRO A 12 -35.36 -22.86 -5.14
C PRO A 12 -35.28 -21.40 -4.66
N ASP A 13 -34.09 -20.80 -4.79
CA ASP A 13 -33.82 -19.38 -4.54
C ASP A 13 -33.48 -19.01 -3.09
N GLN A 14 -32.37 -19.55 -2.60
CA GLN A 14 -31.52 -18.83 -1.64
C GLN A 14 -30.16 -18.57 -2.28
N ILE A 15 -30.05 -17.38 -2.88
CA ILE A 15 -28.75 -16.74 -3.06
C ILE A 15 -28.18 -16.57 -1.65
N ILE A 16 -27.15 -17.35 -1.33
CA ILE A 16 -26.38 -17.21 -0.10
C ILE A 16 -25.59 -15.91 -0.23
N HIS A 17 -26.18 -14.80 0.22
CA HIS A 17 -25.40 -13.62 0.56
C HIS A 17 -24.49 -13.99 1.73
N GLY A 18 -23.19 -14.12 1.46
CA GLY A 18 -22.17 -14.36 2.48
C GLY A 18 -22.19 -13.26 3.56
N PRO A 19 -21.73 -13.56 4.80
CA PRO A 19 -21.88 -12.67 5.94
C PRO A 19 -20.98 -11.42 5.76
N PHE A 20 -21.61 -10.36 5.26
CA PHE A 20 -21.05 -9.04 5.05
C PHE A 20 -20.93 -8.29 6.39
N ALA A 21 -19.78 -7.66 6.62
CA ALA A 21 -19.56 -6.50 7.52
C ALA A 21 -19.24 -6.67 9.02
N ALA A 22 -18.90 -7.84 9.56
CA ALA A 22 -18.51 -7.92 10.99
C ALA A 22 -17.32 -8.86 11.28
N ARG A 23 -16.15 -8.61 10.68
CA ARG A 23 -14.86 -9.17 11.12
C ARG A 23 -13.69 -8.48 10.42
N PHE A 24 -13.46 -7.20 10.72
CA PHE A 24 -12.28 -6.46 10.25
C PHE A 24 -11.04 -6.92 11.02
N GLY A 25 -10.55 -8.08 10.64
CA GLY A 25 -9.18 -8.47 10.89
C GLY A 25 -8.59 -9.06 9.63
N VAL A 26 -7.48 -8.49 9.17
CA VAL A 26 -6.67 -9.18 8.17
C VAL A 26 -5.96 -10.35 8.91
N PRO A 27 -5.73 -11.51 8.29
CA PRO A 27 -5.04 -12.64 8.93
C PRO A 27 -3.56 -12.32 9.25
N VAL A 28 -3.09 -12.50 10.48
CA VAL A 28 -1.67 -12.36 10.88
C VAL A 28 -1.15 -13.55 11.67
N ASP A 29 0.16 -13.77 11.66
CA ASP A 29 0.87 -14.89 12.30
C ASP A 29 0.92 -16.15 11.43
N LYS A 30 1.24 -15.94 10.15
CA LYS A 30 1.42 -17.01 9.17
C LYS A 30 2.89 -17.13 8.85
N LYS A 31 3.36 -18.37 8.66
CA LYS A 31 4.60 -18.61 7.93
C LYS A 31 4.22 -18.83 6.47
N TYR A 32 4.27 -17.76 5.69
CA TYR A 32 4.16 -17.85 4.24
C TYR A 32 5.38 -18.60 3.69
N TYR A 33 5.30 -19.03 2.44
CA TYR A 33 6.44 -19.56 1.70
C TYR A 33 6.27 -19.22 0.22
N TRP A 34 7.35 -19.43 -0.51
CA TRP A 34 7.40 -19.15 -1.94
C TRP A 34 7.32 -20.44 -2.71
N GLU A 35 6.58 -20.40 -3.82
CA GLU A 35 6.45 -21.53 -4.72
C GLU A 35 6.51 -21.00 -6.14
N THR A 36 7.28 -21.71 -6.98
CA THR A 36 7.46 -21.40 -8.39
C THR A 36 6.72 -22.41 -9.25
N GLY A 37 6.37 -22.00 -10.48
CA GLY A 37 5.69 -22.88 -11.43
C GLY A 37 4.22 -23.16 -11.12
N LEU A 38 3.62 -22.42 -10.18
CA LEU A 38 2.16 -22.40 -10.03
C LEU A 38 1.55 -21.58 -11.14
N GLU A 39 0.48 -22.11 -11.72
CA GLU A 39 -0.31 -21.43 -12.73
C GLU A 39 -1.56 -20.84 -12.06
N MET A 40 -1.99 -19.69 -12.54
CA MET A 40 -3.31 -19.18 -12.15
C MET A 40 -4.37 -20.18 -12.57
N ALA A 41 -5.28 -20.49 -11.66
CA ALA A 41 -6.45 -21.26 -12.04
C ALA A 41 -7.19 -20.50 -13.14
N ASP A 42 -7.63 -21.21 -14.18
CA ASP A 42 -8.50 -20.66 -15.21
C ASP A 42 -9.86 -20.28 -14.58
N VAL A 43 -9.90 -19.13 -13.94
CA VAL A 43 -11.12 -18.48 -13.44
C VAL A 43 -11.67 -17.69 -14.60
N GLY A 44 -12.47 -18.36 -15.43
CA GLY A 44 -12.90 -17.88 -16.75
C GLY A 44 -13.20 -16.39 -16.77
N GLU A 45 -12.41 -15.65 -17.58
CA GLU A 45 -12.41 -14.22 -18.01
C GLU A 45 -12.99 -13.09 -17.12
N SER A 46 -13.62 -13.39 -15.99
CA SER A 46 -14.50 -12.50 -15.24
C SER A 46 -13.87 -11.98 -13.95
N TYR A 47 -12.67 -12.45 -13.58
CA TYR A 47 -12.01 -12.05 -12.33
C TYR A 47 -10.87 -11.03 -12.50
N TYR A 48 -10.58 -10.62 -13.74
CA TYR A 48 -9.66 -9.52 -14.03
C TYR A 48 -10.25 -8.09 -14.11
N PRO A 49 -11.55 -7.79 -13.90
CA PRO A 49 -12.06 -6.43 -14.16
C PRO A 49 -11.65 -5.39 -13.10
N LEU A 50 -11.13 -5.78 -11.94
CA LEU A 50 -10.85 -4.84 -10.84
C LEU A 50 -9.46 -4.18 -10.91
N TYR A 51 -8.55 -4.68 -11.73
CA TYR A 51 -7.25 -4.02 -11.94
C TYR A 51 -7.23 -3.06 -13.11
N HIS A 52 -8.31 -2.97 -13.90
CA HIS A 52 -8.48 -1.95 -14.94
C HIS A 52 -9.14 -0.68 -14.37
N SER A 53 -8.60 -0.10 -13.30
CA SER A 53 -8.74 1.35 -13.20
C SER A 53 -8.10 1.94 -14.45
N ALA A 54 -8.71 2.93 -15.11
CA ALA A 54 -8.19 3.51 -16.35
C ALA A 54 -6.72 3.99 -16.27
N LEU A 55 -6.16 4.10 -15.06
CA LEU A 55 -4.76 4.39 -14.79
C LEU A 55 -3.85 3.14 -14.89
N ALA A 56 -4.30 1.94 -14.54
CA ALA A 56 -3.50 0.72 -14.69
C ALA A 56 -3.26 0.35 -16.16
N SER A 57 -4.22 0.64 -17.04
CA SER A 57 -4.10 0.41 -18.49
C SER A 57 -3.08 1.32 -19.18
N PHE A 58 -2.72 2.47 -18.59
CA PHE A 58 -1.88 3.47 -19.26
C PHE A 58 -0.53 3.74 -18.59
N VAL A 59 -0.33 3.34 -17.32
CA VAL A 59 0.74 3.96 -16.51
C VAL A 59 1.98 3.10 -16.33
N LEU A 60 1.89 1.76 -16.22
CA LEU A 60 3.09 0.94 -15.98
C LEU A 60 3.08 -0.45 -16.64
N TRP A 61 2.05 -0.87 -17.37
CA TRP A 61 1.95 -2.25 -17.87
C TRP A 61 2.61 -2.61 -19.23
N PRO A 62 3.08 -1.70 -20.12
CA PRO A 62 3.52 -2.14 -21.43
C PRO A 62 4.89 -2.83 -21.33
N TYR A 63 4.86 -4.16 -21.37
CA TYR A 63 6.01 -5.05 -21.59
C TYR A 63 7.18 -4.85 -20.62
N PHE A 64 6.96 -5.15 -19.34
CA PHE A 64 8.08 -5.60 -18.53
C PHE A 64 8.46 -7.02 -18.95
N ASP A 65 9.52 -7.12 -19.73
CA ASP A 65 10.36 -8.30 -19.92
C ASP A 65 11.01 -8.68 -18.57
N MET A 66 10.18 -8.97 -17.56
CA MET A 66 10.63 -9.60 -16.33
C MET A 66 10.98 -11.03 -16.69
N GLU A 67 12.13 -11.49 -16.22
CA GLU A 67 12.49 -12.91 -16.29
C GLU A 67 11.28 -13.76 -15.88
N ASP A 68 10.98 -14.80 -16.66
CA ASP A 68 9.83 -15.70 -16.42
C ASP A 68 9.76 -16.20 -14.97
N GLU A 69 10.90 -16.30 -14.30
CA GLU A 69 11.04 -16.69 -12.91
C GLU A 69 10.30 -15.75 -11.94
N ALA A 70 10.33 -14.44 -12.19
CA ALA A 70 9.63 -13.46 -11.35
C ALA A 70 8.11 -13.49 -11.59
N ARG A 71 7.67 -13.76 -12.82
CA ARG A 71 6.23 -13.89 -13.17
C ARG A 71 5.60 -15.10 -12.48
N ASN A 72 6.39 -16.14 -12.26
CA ASN A 72 5.93 -17.41 -11.72
C ASN A 72 6.22 -17.60 -10.23
N THR A 73 6.64 -16.55 -9.52
CA THR A 73 6.91 -16.62 -8.07
C THR A 73 5.73 -16.10 -7.26
N TRP A 74 5.13 -17.00 -6.49
CA TRP A 74 3.92 -16.74 -5.70
C TRP A 74 4.17 -16.83 -4.21
N LEU A 75 3.63 -15.87 -3.46
CA LEU A 75 3.57 -15.91 -2.00
C LEU A 75 2.35 -16.72 -1.58
N ILE A 76 2.55 -17.89 -0.99
CA ILE A 76 1.48 -18.86 -0.72
C ILE A 76 0.99 -18.84 0.72
N VAL A 77 -0.33 -18.89 0.87
CA VAL A 77 -1.00 -19.07 2.16
C VAL A 77 -0.89 -20.54 2.58
N PRO A 78 -0.41 -20.86 3.79
CA PRO A 78 -0.34 -22.24 4.26
C PRO A 78 -1.74 -22.86 4.47
N ASP A 79 -1.91 -24.12 4.07
CA ASP A 79 -3.20 -24.83 3.90
C ASP A 79 -4.05 -25.02 5.18
N ASN A 80 -3.54 -24.76 6.40
CA ASN A 80 -4.17 -25.37 7.59
C ASN A 80 -3.91 -24.70 8.96
N ARG A 81 -4.23 -23.41 9.17
CA ARG A 81 -4.01 -22.75 10.49
C ARG A 81 -4.99 -21.64 10.87
N ASP A 82 -5.07 -21.42 12.18
CA ASP A 82 -5.84 -20.37 12.85
C ASP A 82 -5.55 -18.98 12.29
N ILE A 83 -6.62 -18.30 11.87
CA ILE A 83 -6.59 -16.94 11.34
C ILE A 83 -6.61 -15.98 12.52
N LYS A 84 -5.47 -15.37 12.86
CA LYS A 84 -5.47 -14.25 13.82
C LYS A 84 -5.96 -12.99 13.12
N LEU A 85 -7.02 -12.41 13.64
CA LEU A 85 -7.55 -11.12 13.18
C LEU A 85 -6.66 -10.00 13.76
N TYR A 86 -6.04 -9.17 12.93
CA TYR A 86 -5.44 -7.90 13.38
C TYR A 86 -6.11 -6.72 12.69
N SER A 87 -6.16 -5.58 13.37
CA SER A 87 -6.70 -4.33 12.84
C SER A 87 -5.56 -3.50 12.24
N PRO A 88 -5.42 -3.38 10.90
CA PRO A 88 -4.30 -2.65 10.30
C PRO A 88 -4.32 -1.16 10.66
N LEU A 89 -5.52 -0.59 10.85
CA LEU A 89 -5.68 0.81 11.26
C LEU A 89 -5.17 1.10 12.68
N ALA A 90 -4.96 0.07 13.51
CA ALA A 90 -4.32 0.21 14.82
C ALA A 90 -2.79 0.40 14.72
N HIS A 91 -2.20 0.25 13.52
CA HIS A 91 -0.76 0.38 13.27
C HIS A 91 -0.48 1.60 12.38
N PRO A 92 -0.47 2.84 12.91
CA PRO A 92 -0.38 4.06 12.11
C PRO A 92 0.93 4.18 11.29
N ASN A 93 1.97 3.42 11.67
CA ASN A 93 3.26 3.41 10.99
C ASN A 93 3.36 2.35 9.88
N LEU A 94 2.31 1.57 9.64
CA LEU A 94 2.29 0.50 8.66
C LEU A 94 2.71 0.94 7.24
N PRO A 95 2.23 2.09 6.70
CA PRO A 95 2.70 2.56 5.39
C PRO A 95 4.19 2.91 5.38
N HIS A 96 4.73 3.39 6.50
CA HIS A 96 6.15 3.73 6.63
C HIS A 96 7.04 2.49 6.74
N GLU A 97 6.58 1.45 7.43
CA GLU A 97 7.25 0.15 7.48
C GLU A 97 7.27 -0.50 6.10
N PHE A 98 6.12 -0.53 5.44
CA PHE A 98 6.01 -1.07 4.08
C PHE A 98 6.94 -0.31 3.13
N ALA A 99 6.89 1.03 3.09
CA ALA A 99 7.75 1.85 2.25
C ALA A 99 9.26 1.74 2.58
N ARG A 100 9.66 1.13 3.70
CA ARG A 100 11.07 0.89 4.05
C ARG A 100 11.55 -0.50 3.67
N LEU A 101 10.67 -1.40 3.23
CA LEU A 101 11.07 -2.75 2.86
C LEU A 101 12.03 -2.71 1.67
N GLU A 102 13.06 -3.54 1.76
CA GLU A 102 13.82 -3.90 0.56
C GLU A 102 12.92 -4.72 -0.37
N PRO A 103 13.01 -4.54 -1.70
CA PRO A 103 12.18 -5.27 -2.67
C PRO A 103 12.69 -6.72 -2.85
N THR A 104 13.10 -7.37 -1.76
CA THR A 104 13.53 -8.77 -1.75
C THR A 104 12.40 -9.68 -1.29
N GLN A 105 12.46 -10.91 -1.78
CA GLN A 105 11.52 -11.96 -1.47
C GLN A 105 11.45 -12.23 0.06
N GLU A 106 12.58 -12.23 0.75
CA GLU A 106 12.65 -12.46 2.19
C GLU A 106 12.05 -11.30 3.00
N ALA A 107 12.28 -10.06 2.57
CA ALA A 107 11.74 -8.88 3.25
C ALA A 107 10.22 -8.81 3.12
N ILE A 108 9.71 -9.03 1.90
CA ILE A 108 8.27 -9.11 1.61
C ILE A 108 7.63 -10.24 2.41
N LYS A 109 8.24 -11.43 2.41
CA LYS A 109 7.75 -12.57 3.20
C LYS A 109 7.67 -12.26 4.68
N ARG A 110 8.72 -11.67 5.28
CA ARG A 110 8.70 -11.30 6.71
C ARG A 110 7.61 -10.29 7.03
N PHE A 111 7.37 -9.34 6.12
CA PHE A 111 6.28 -8.38 6.27
C PHE A 111 4.92 -9.08 6.18
N ALA A 112 4.73 -9.97 5.20
CA ALA A 112 3.51 -10.74 5.06
C ALA A 112 3.29 -11.69 6.25
N ASP A 113 4.33 -12.35 6.77
CA ASP A 113 4.22 -13.18 7.97
C ASP A 113 3.63 -12.38 9.16
N ARG A 114 3.99 -11.09 9.25
CA ARG A 114 3.55 -10.17 10.30
C ARG A 114 2.22 -9.46 10.04
N TYR A 115 1.87 -9.17 8.79
CA TYR A 115 0.70 -8.33 8.46
C TYR A 115 -0.30 -9.00 7.51
N GLY A 116 -0.02 -10.21 7.03
CA GLY A 116 -0.86 -10.90 6.08
C GLY A 116 -0.57 -10.54 4.62
N LEU A 117 -1.48 -10.94 3.75
CA LEU A 117 -1.41 -10.65 2.31
C LEU A 117 -1.79 -9.20 2.02
N LEU A 118 -1.26 -8.65 0.93
CA LEU A 118 -1.34 -7.22 0.62
C LEU A 118 -2.71 -6.84 0.02
N LEU A 119 -3.19 -7.67 -0.90
CA LEU A 119 -4.31 -7.45 -1.81
C LEU A 119 -5.31 -8.62 -1.69
N HIS A 120 -6.00 -8.91 -2.78
CA HIS A 120 -6.87 -10.06 -2.94
C HIS A 120 -6.07 -11.31 -3.32
N GLN A 121 -6.41 -12.42 -2.68
CA GLN A 121 -5.86 -13.73 -2.98
C GLN A 121 -6.28 -14.18 -4.37
N VAL A 122 -5.32 -14.66 -5.16
CA VAL A 122 -5.62 -15.39 -6.39
C VAL A 122 -5.63 -16.89 -6.13
N THR A 123 -6.47 -17.59 -6.88
CA THR A 123 -6.56 -19.05 -6.86
C THR A 123 -5.48 -19.62 -7.77
N LEU A 124 -4.63 -20.48 -7.23
CA LEU A 124 -3.47 -21.07 -7.91
C LEU A 124 -3.65 -22.58 -8.02
N LYS A 125 -3.34 -23.14 -9.20
CA LYS A 125 -3.30 -24.59 -9.43
C LYS A 125 -1.88 -25.09 -9.27
N HIS A 126 -1.74 -26.20 -8.54
CA HIS A 126 -0.46 -26.91 -8.47
C HIS A 126 -0.18 -27.63 -9.80
N PRO A 127 0.99 -27.48 -10.42
CA PRO A 127 1.28 -28.06 -11.74
C PRO A 127 1.32 -29.59 -11.72
N THR A 128 1.75 -30.19 -10.59
CA THR A 128 1.97 -31.64 -10.50
C THR A 128 0.96 -32.39 -9.62
N ILE A 129 0.07 -31.68 -8.91
CA ILE A 129 -0.92 -32.31 -8.02
C ILE A 129 -2.29 -31.88 -8.50
N GLU A 130 -2.95 -32.78 -9.23
CA GLU A 130 -4.29 -32.56 -9.76
C GLU A 130 -5.25 -32.16 -8.64
N ASN A 131 -6.11 -31.18 -8.92
CA ASN A 131 -7.13 -30.64 -8.00
C ASN A 131 -6.61 -29.99 -6.72
N ARG A 132 -5.29 -29.78 -6.55
CA ARG A 132 -4.78 -28.99 -5.42
C ARG A 132 -4.83 -27.50 -5.74
N ILE A 133 -5.77 -26.83 -5.08
CA ILE A 133 -5.93 -25.38 -5.13
C ILE A 133 -5.18 -24.75 -3.97
N LYS A 134 -4.39 -23.72 -4.27
CA LYS A 134 -3.71 -22.86 -3.29
C LYS A 134 -4.17 -21.42 -3.46
N PHE A 135 -3.96 -20.61 -2.43
CA PHE A 135 -4.18 -19.17 -2.48
C PHE A 135 -2.84 -18.45 -2.34
N GLY A 136 -2.64 -17.38 -3.11
CA GLY A 136 -1.42 -16.59 -3.01
C GLY A 136 -1.49 -15.25 -3.70
N GLU A 137 -0.36 -14.56 -3.72
CA GLU A 137 -0.16 -13.27 -4.39
C GLU A 137 1.15 -13.25 -5.17
N SER A 138 1.16 -12.51 -6.28
CA SER A 138 2.35 -12.39 -7.12
C SER A 138 3.41 -11.51 -6.44
N LEU A 139 4.66 -11.99 -6.42
CA LEU A 139 5.80 -11.18 -5.95
C LEU A 139 5.96 -9.89 -6.78
N VAL A 140 5.59 -9.91 -8.05
CA VAL A 140 5.60 -8.73 -8.92
C VAL A 140 4.68 -7.66 -8.37
N ASN A 141 3.44 -8.02 -8.03
CA ASN A 141 2.45 -7.08 -7.49
C ASN A 141 2.91 -6.49 -6.15
N TRP A 142 3.54 -7.31 -5.30
CA TRP A 142 4.14 -6.81 -4.06
C TRP A 142 5.24 -5.78 -4.31
N LYS A 143 6.18 -6.06 -5.22
CA LYS A 143 7.25 -5.12 -5.58
C LYS A 143 6.67 -3.84 -6.20
N PHE A 144 5.64 -4.00 -7.03
CA PHE A 144 4.90 -2.91 -7.66
C PHE A 144 4.34 -1.94 -6.64
N GLU A 145 3.51 -2.44 -5.72
CA GLU A 145 2.88 -1.61 -4.70
C GLU A 145 3.90 -1.08 -3.68
N LEU A 146 4.97 -1.81 -3.39
CA LEU A 146 6.09 -1.32 -2.58
C LEU A 146 6.74 -0.08 -3.20
N ALA A 147 7.01 -0.10 -4.51
CA ALA A 147 7.60 1.04 -5.20
C ALA A 147 6.65 2.25 -5.25
N ARG A 148 5.35 2.01 -5.45
CA ARG A 148 4.31 3.07 -5.40
C ARG A 148 4.24 3.69 -4.02
N MET A 149 4.14 2.88 -2.96
CA MET A 149 4.12 3.39 -1.58
C MET A 149 5.39 4.18 -1.24
N LYS A 150 6.56 3.70 -1.68
CA LYS A 150 7.84 4.41 -1.55
C LYS A 150 7.80 5.80 -2.19
N LEU A 151 7.33 5.88 -3.44
CA LEU A 151 7.19 7.13 -4.18
C LEU A 151 6.27 8.11 -3.45
N VAL A 152 5.02 7.68 -3.17
CA VAL A 152 4.01 8.53 -2.51
C VAL A 152 4.55 9.08 -1.20
N ARG A 153 5.16 8.23 -0.38
CA ARG A 153 5.74 8.62 0.91
C ARG A 153 6.91 9.59 0.75
N GLN A 154 7.77 9.39 -0.25
CA GLN A 154 8.89 10.30 -0.49
C GLN A 154 8.40 11.68 -0.96
N LEU A 155 7.44 11.72 -1.88
CA LEU A 155 6.81 12.97 -2.33
C LEU A 155 6.17 13.71 -1.14
N MET A 156 5.44 13.00 -0.27
CA MET A 156 4.86 13.59 0.94
C MET A 156 5.92 14.21 1.86
N ILE A 157 7.09 13.58 2.01
CA ILE A 157 8.20 14.14 2.80
C ILE A 157 8.71 15.44 2.17
N TRP A 158 8.95 15.46 0.86
CA TRP A 158 9.46 16.66 0.18
C TRP A 158 8.45 17.80 0.18
N VAL A 159 7.18 17.52 -0.12
CA VAL A 159 6.10 18.53 -0.08
C VAL A 159 5.97 19.14 1.31
N ARG A 160 5.96 18.33 2.37
CA ARG A 160 5.87 18.83 3.76
C ARG A 160 7.07 19.66 4.20
N ARG A 161 8.26 19.37 3.67
CA ARG A 161 9.48 20.12 3.94
C ARG A 161 9.65 21.35 3.04
N ASN A 162 8.74 21.54 2.07
CA ASN A 162 8.88 22.52 0.99
C ASN A 162 10.23 22.38 0.25
N ASP A 163 10.66 21.13 0.04
CA ASP A 163 11.95 20.77 -0.56
C ASP A 163 11.88 20.84 -2.09
N LYS A 164 11.89 22.07 -2.61
CA LYS A 164 11.79 22.34 -4.04
C LYS A 164 12.97 21.79 -4.83
N ASP A 165 14.16 21.78 -4.23
CA ASP A 165 15.38 21.28 -4.87
C ASP A 165 15.27 19.78 -5.13
N ALA A 166 14.82 18.99 -4.15
CA ALA A 166 14.60 17.56 -4.36
C ALA A 166 13.45 17.30 -5.35
N LEU A 167 12.34 18.04 -5.26
CA LEU A 167 11.21 17.85 -6.17
C LEU A 167 11.55 18.20 -7.62
N SER A 168 12.32 19.26 -7.86
CA SER A 168 12.71 19.69 -9.23
C SER A 168 13.61 18.69 -9.96
N GLN A 169 14.27 17.77 -9.24
CA GLN A 169 15.01 16.66 -9.84
C GLN A 169 14.09 15.58 -10.43
N HIS A 170 12.82 15.58 -10.03
CA HIS A 170 11.84 14.57 -10.39
C HIS A 170 10.64 15.14 -11.14
N ILE A 171 10.26 16.39 -10.89
CA ILE A 171 9.11 17.04 -11.52
C ILE A 171 9.62 17.98 -12.60
N ILE A 172 9.34 17.61 -13.84
CA ILE A 172 9.86 18.28 -15.02
C ILE A 172 8.72 18.96 -15.75
N TRP A 173 8.91 20.26 -15.96
CA TRP A 173 8.06 21.08 -16.79
C TRP A 173 8.55 20.98 -18.23
N ASP A 174 7.71 20.45 -19.11
CA ASP A 174 7.96 20.38 -20.54
C ASP A 174 7.18 21.49 -21.24
N ILE A 175 7.92 22.43 -21.83
CA ILE A 175 7.35 23.48 -22.65
C ILE A 175 7.25 22.91 -24.06
N GLY A 176 6.06 22.41 -24.43
CA GLY A 176 5.77 22.03 -25.80
C GLY A 176 6.04 23.20 -26.78
N ASP A 177 6.24 22.88 -28.07
CA ASP A 177 6.61 23.86 -29.09
C ASP A 177 5.74 25.13 -29.02
N ILE A 178 6.40 26.24 -28.64
CA ILE A 178 5.82 27.54 -28.31
C ILE A 178 4.97 28.09 -29.47
N ARG A 179 5.17 27.57 -30.68
CA ARG A 179 4.50 28.03 -31.92
C ARG A 179 3.02 27.60 -32.04
N ARG A 180 2.51 26.64 -31.25
CA ARG A 180 1.16 26.06 -31.44
C ARG A 180 0.23 26.09 -30.22
N PHE A 181 0.28 27.16 -29.43
CA PHE A 181 -0.43 27.31 -28.15
C PHE A 181 0.24 26.51 -27.01
N LYS A 182 0.54 27.21 -25.92
CA LYS A 182 1.29 26.74 -24.74
C LYS A 182 0.56 25.58 -24.05
N GLN A 183 0.80 24.34 -24.48
CA GLN A 183 0.54 23.19 -23.60
C GLN A 183 1.80 22.93 -22.80
N THR A 184 1.78 23.39 -21.56
CA THR A 184 2.79 23.03 -20.59
C THR A 184 2.39 21.70 -19.95
N ALA A 185 3.19 20.67 -20.16
CA ALA A 185 2.97 19.37 -19.54
C ALA A 185 3.92 19.23 -18.35
N VAL A 186 3.42 18.68 -17.24
CA VAL A 186 4.25 18.38 -16.07
C VAL A 186 4.43 16.88 -15.97
N TYR A 187 5.66 16.43 -15.78
CA TYR A 187 6.01 15.01 -15.71
C TYR A 187 6.71 14.68 -14.40
N LEU A 188 6.47 13.47 -13.88
CA LEU A 188 7.33 12.83 -12.90
C LEU A 188 8.33 11.93 -13.62
N GLU A 189 9.62 12.22 -13.49
CA GLU A 189 10.73 11.31 -13.76
C GLU A 189 11.17 10.65 -12.46
N TRP A 190 10.77 9.39 -12.28
CA TRP A 190 11.13 8.60 -11.11
C TRP A 190 11.82 7.32 -11.54
N ASP A 191 12.92 6.99 -10.88
CA ASP A 191 13.67 5.75 -11.14
C ASP A 191 12.98 4.56 -10.44
N SER A 192 11.69 4.35 -10.73
CA SER A 192 10.96 3.17 -10.28
C SER A 192 11.54 1.92 -10.91
N ARG A 193 12.19 2.00 -12.07
CA ARG A 193 12.79 0.85 -12.75
C ARG A 193 13.88 0.20 -11.91
N ARG A 194 14.81 0.96 -11.31
CA ARG A 194 15.79 0.39 -10.38
C ARG A 194 15.16 -0.24 -9.14
N ALA A 195 14.01 0.27 -8.70
CA ALA A 195 13.33 -0.23 -7.50
C ALA A 195 12.43 -1.44 -7.77
N LEU A 196 11.82 -1.52 -8.94
CA LEU A 196 10.86 -2.55 -9.33
C LEU A 196 11.53 -3.80 -9.87
N ILE A 197 12.66 -3.65 -10.56
CA ILE A 197 13.20 -4.71 -11.40
C ILE A 197 14.71 -4.57 -11.36
N GLY A 198 15.40 -5.62 -10.90
CA GLY A 198 16.84 -5.79 -11.11
C GLY A 198 17.11 -6.01 -12.61
N TYR A 199 16.78 -5.01 -13.44
CA TYR A 199 16.81 -5.14 -14.88
C TYR A 199 18.25 -5.33 -15.34
N VAL A 200 18.49 -6.50 -15.90
CA VAL A 200 19.58 -6.75 -16.84
C VAL A 200 19.42 -5.73 -17.97
N LYS A 201 20.36 -4.78 -18.08
CA LYS A 201 20.40 -3.88 -19.24
C LYS A 201 20.45 -4.78 -20.48
N SER A 202 19.45 -4.70 -21.37
CA SER A 202 19.66 -5.14 -22.75
C SER A 202 20.92 -4.42 -23.25
N PRO A 203 21.97 -5.14 -23.69
CA PRO A 203 23.20 -4.51 -24.13
C PRO A 203 22.89 -3.50 -25.24
N GLY A 204 23.12 -2.21 -24.97
CA GLY A 204 22.98 -1.14 -25.96
C GLY A 204 21.71 -0.27 -25.89
N ALA A 205 20.72 -0.57 -25.04
CA ALA A 205 19.53 0.28 -24.95
C ALA A 205 19.70 1.42 -23.94
N THR A 206 19.87 2.66 -24.41
CA THR A 206 19.76 3.87 -23.58
C THR A 206 18.29 4.23 -23.42
N TYR A 207 17.57 3.47 -22.60
CA TYR A 207 16.21 3.86 -22.22
C TYR A 207 16.29 5.11 -21.33
N GLY A 208 15.70 6.22 -21.81
CA GLY A 208 15.43 7.38 -20.96
C GLY A 208 14.63 6.99 -19.72
N LYS A 209 14.71 7.81 -18.68
CA LYS A 209 13.88 7.64 -17.47
C LYS A 209 12.41 7.62 -17.89
N PRO A 210 11.59 6.70 -17.35
CA PRO A 210 10.16 6.75 -17.61
C PRO A 210 9.61 8.10 -17.14
N ARG A 211 8.84 8.75 -18.02
CA ARG A 211 8.14 10.00 -17.73
C ARG A 211 6.68 9.69 -17.49
N TYR A 212 6.19 10.02 -16.31
CA TYR A 212 4.78 9.91 -15.97
C TYR A 212 4.13 11.28 -16.04
N ARG A 213 3.14 11.47 -16.91
CA ARG A 213 2.47 12.76 -17.04
C ARG A 213 1.59 13.01 -15.81
N ILE A 214 1.88 14.09 -15.09
CA ILE A 214 1.08 14.57 -13.98
C ILE A 214 -0.08 15.36 -14.56
N ALA A 215 -1.30 15.01 -14.11
CA ALA A 215 -2.53 15.69 -14.51
C ALA A 215 -2.71 15.83 -16.04
N PRO A 216 -2.77 14.72 -16.81
CA PRO A 216 -3.01 14.78 -18.25
C PRO A 216 -4.27 15.56 -18.62
N GLU A 217 -5.28 15.56 -17.74
CA GLU A 217 -6.50 16.35 -17.86
C GLU A 217 -6.26 17.86 -17.95
N LEU A 218 -5.13 18.39 -17.46
CA LEU A 218 -4.77 19.81 -17.61
C LEU A 218 -4.52 20.22 -19.07
N THR A 219 -4.30 19.24 -19.94
CA THR A 219 -4.10 19.51 -21.37
C THR A 219 -5.35 19.37 -22.19
N ASP A 220 -6.45 18.98 -21.55
CA ASP A 220 -7.78 19.04 -22.13
C ASP A 220 -8.36 20.45 -21.91
N PRO A 221 -8.48 21.27 -22.96
CA PRO A 221 -9.06 22.62 -22.85
C PRO A 221 -10.54 22.60 -22.45
N THR A 222 -11.20 21.43 -22.46
CA THR A 222 -12.59 21.26 -22.04
C THR A 222 -12.74 20.81 -20.60
N ALA A 223 -11.66 20.33 -19.96
CA ALA A 223 -11.70 20.02 -18.55
C ALA A 223 -11.85 21.33 -17.76
N GLU A 224 -12.88 21.42 -16.90
CA GLU A 224 -13.09 22.52 -15.95
C GLU A 224 -11.92 22.58 -14.95
N THR A 225 -10.78 23.07 -15.43
CA THR A 225 -9.47 23.01 -14.76
C THR A 225 -9.15 24.27 -13.98
N HIS A 226 -10.18 25.00 -13.55
CA HIS A 226 -10.08 26.13 -12.63
C HIS A 226 -9.42 25.79 -11.28
N TYR A 227 -9.08 24.53 -11.04
CA TYR A 227 -8.48 24.05 -9.79
C TYR A 227 -6.95 24.22 -9.72
N PHE A 228 -6.27 24.55 -10.81
CA PHE A 228 -4.80 24.54 -10.84
C PHE A 228 -4.22 25.81 -11.48
N ASP A 229 -4.14 26.89 -10.69
CA ASP A 229 -3.37 28.10 -11.03
C ASP A 229 -1.86 27.86 -10.76
N TRP A 230 -1.27 26.85 -11.42
CA TRP A 230 0.14 26.54 -11.24
C TRP A 230 1.02 27.55 -11.98
N GLU A 231 1.96 28.15 -11.26
CA GLU A 231 3.02 28.93 -11.88
C GLU A 231 4.05 28.00 -12.55
N TYR A 232 4.60 28.42 -13.69
CA TYR A 232 5.66 27.67 -14.34
C TYR A 232 6.85 27.48 -13.38
N GLY A 233 7.31 26.23 -13.25
CA GLY A 233 8.38 25.87 -12.32
C GLY A 233 7.88 25.55 -10.90
N ASP A 234 6.57 25.63 -10.63
CA ASP A 234 6.02 25.09 -9.39
C ASP A 234 6.18 23.56 -9.38
N VAL A 235 6.85 23.03 -8.38
CA VAL A 235 7.05 21.58 -8.21
C VAL A 235 6.25 21.04 -7.03
N ILE A 236 5.66 21.91 -6.21
CA ILE A 236 4.95 21.53 -4.98
C ILE A 236 3.53 21.10 -5.31
N GLU A 237 2.75 21.92 -6.02
CA GLU A 237 1.36 21.58 -6.30
C GLU A 237 1.20 20.41 -7.28
N PRO A 238 2.03 20.24 -8.32
CA PRO A 238 2.01 19.02 -9.12
C PRO A 238 2.32 17.75 -8.29
N ALA A 239 3.26 17.84 -7.34
CA ALA A 239 3.55 16.74 -6.43
C ALA A 239 2.35 16.43 -5.54
N ARG A 240 1.67 17.46 -5.01
CA ARG A 240 0.48 17.31 -4.16
C ARG A 240 -0.65 16.62 -4.92
N VAL A 241 -0.89 17.02 -6.18
CA VAL A 241 -1.87 16.34 -7.04
C VAL A 241 -1.49 14.89 -7.29
N LEU A 242 -0.22 14.60 -7.55
CA LEU A 242 0.21 13.23 -7.74
C LEU A 242 -0.02 12.36 -6.49
N ILE A 243 0.33 12.87 -5.30
CA ILE A 243 0.06 12.19 -4.03
C ILE A 243 -1.44 11.91 -3.88
N HIS A 244 -2.29 12.90 -4.11
CA HIS A 244 -3.75 12.72 -4.04
C HIS A 244 -4.25 11.68 -5.02
N LYS A 245 -3.78 11.71 -6.28
CA LYS A 245 -4.16 10.72 -7.30
C LYS A 245 -3.79 9.31 -6.89
N GLU A 246 -2.57 9.10 -6.41
CA GLU A 246 -2.11 7.77 -5.99
C GLU A 246 -2.88 7.26 -4.78
N ILE A 247 -3.11 8.11 -3.76
CA ILE A 247 -3.89 7.73 -2.59
C ILE A 247 -5.33 7.41 -3.00
N ASN A 248 -5.98 8.29 -3.76
CA ASN A 248 -7.35 8.06 -4.20
C ASN A 248 -7.46 6.80 -5.06
N ALA A 249 -6.48 6.51 -5.92
CA ALA A 249 -6.44 5.27 -6.68
C ALA A 249 -6.32 4.02 -5.77
N GLY A 250 -5.54 4.10 -4.69
CA GLY A 250 -5.42 3.01 -3.71
C GLY A 250 -6.64 2.84 -2.78
N LEU A 251 -7.45 3.89 -2.64
CA LEU A 251 -8.72 3.86 -1.88
C LEU A 251 -9.91 3.43 -2.75
N LYS A 252 -9.88 3.75 -4.04
CA LYS A 252 -10.96 3.51 -4.98
C LYS A 252 -11.32 2.03 -5.00
N ASP A 253 -12.62 1.74 -4.89
CA ASP A 253 -13.21 0.40 -4.91
C ASP A 253 -12.79 -0.55 -3.77
N HIS A 254 -11.89 -0.09 -2.87
CA HIS A 254 -11.31 -0.89 -1.79
C HIS A 254 -11.65 -0.41 -0.37
N VAL A 255 -12.26 0.77 -0.26
CA VAL A 255 -12.66 1.36 1.02
C VAL A 255 -14.13 1.72 0.98
N SER A 256 -14.88 1.11 1.88
CA SER A 256 -16.30 1.42 2.06
C SER A 256 -16.48 2.37 3.25
N PRO A 257 -17.08 3.55 3.08
CA PRO A 257 -17.53 4.34 4.22
C PRO A 257 -18.71 3.64 4.90
N ALA A 258 -18.71 3.59 6.24
CA ALA A 258 -19.79 2.96 7.00
C ALA A 258 -20.12 3.74 8.28
N ILE A 259 -21.39 3.68 8.68
CA ILE A 259 -21.87 4.17 9.97
C ILE A 259 -22.15 2.95 10.83
N LEU A 260 -21.52 2.86 12.00
CA LEU A 260 -21.68 1.71 12.89
C LEU A 260 -22.79 1.96 13.92
N PRO A 261 -23.63 0.96 14.26
CA PRO A 261 -24.73 1.14 15.20
C PRO A 261 -24.30 1.60 16.61
N ASP A 262 -23.10 1.21 17.06
CA ASP A 262 -22.53 1.58 18.35
C ASP A 262 -21.92 2.99 18.36
N ARG A 263 -21.75 3.61 17.18
CA ARG A 263 -21.14 4.93 16.99
C ARG A 263 -21.83 5.72 15.88
N PRO A 264 -23.11 6.14 16.08
CA PRO A 264 -23.95 6.70 15.03
C PRO A 264 -23.49 8.05 14.46
N ASN A 265 -22.51 8.72 15.09
CA ASN A 265 -22.03 10.05 14.70
C ASN A 265 -20.63 10.02 14.06
N GLU A 266 -20.12 8.83 13.74
CA GLU A 266 -18.79 8.66 13.15
C GLU A 266 -18.89 7.90 11.82
N ILE A 267 -18.22 8.42 10.78
CA ILE A 267 -18.04 7.70 9.52
C ILE A 267 -16.72 6.93 9.61
N PHE A 268 -16.81 5.61 9.47
CA PHE A 268 -15.66 4.72 9.45
C PHE A 268 -15.24 4.43 8.01
N MET A 269 -13.94 4.46 7.75
CA MET A 269 -13.36 3.92 6.53
C MET A 269 -13.03 2.45 6.76
N LEU A 270 -13.69 1.56 6.02
CA LEU A 270 -13.52 0.12 6.14
C LEU A 270 -12.74 -0.40 4.93
N PRO A 271 -11.41 -0.58 5.06
CA PRO A 271 -10.61 -1.19 4.00
C PRO A 271 -10.92 -2.69 3.89
N ASP A 272 -10.94 -3.18 2.65
CA ASP A 272 -11.15 -4.59 2.31
C ASP A 272 -9.86 -5.44 2.36
N CYS A 273 -8.69 -4.81 2.29
CA CYS A 273 -7.38 -5.44 2.26
C CYS A 273 -6.31 -4.61 3.00
N LEU A 274 -5.12 -5.19 3.16
CA LEU A 274 -3.99 -4.53 3.82
C LEU A 274 -3.51 -3.29 3.05
N LEU A 275 -3.46 -3.36 1.72
CA LEU A 275 -3.03 -2.25 0.87
C LEU A 275 -3.94 -1.04 1.04
N SER A 276 -5.26 -1.24 0.93
CA SER A 276 -6.23 -0.15 1.08
C SER A 276 -6.21 0.42 2.50
N ALA A 277 -5.97 -0.41 3.53
CA ALA A 277 -5.75 0.08 4.88
C ALA A 277 -4.51 1.00 5.00
N MET A 278 -3.41 0.68 4.31
CA MET A 278 -2.24 1.56 4.27
C MET A 278 -2.54 2.88 3.56
N TYR A 279 -3.29 2.87 2.45
CA TYR A 279 -3.71 4.10 1.80
C TYR A 279 -4.67 4.93 2.65
N VAL A 280 -5.56 4.31 3.44
CA VAL A 280 -6.39 5.00 4.45
C VAL A 280 -5.51 5.70 5.46
N LEU A 281 -4.49 5.03 5.99
CA LEU A 281 -3.54 5.61 6.94
C LEU A 281 -2.79 6.81 6.33
N LEU A 282 -2.35 6.73 5.07
CA LEU A 282 -1.74 7.86 4.36
C LEU A 282 -2.72 9.03 4.17
N ALA A 283 -3.96 8.75 3.78
CA ALA A 283 -5.00 9.77 3.63
C ALA A 283 -5.29 10.50 4.95
N LEU A 284 -5.36 9.76 6.06
CA LEU A 284 -5.48 10.32 7.40
C LEU A 284 -4.25 11.16 7.78
N GLU A 285 -3.05 10.72 7.40
CA GLU A 285 -1.81 11.45 7.61
C GLU A 285 -1.76 12.79 6.84
N MET A 286 -2.42 12.85 5.68
CA MET A 286 -2.54 14.09 4.89
C MET A 286 -3.59 15.04 5.44
N THR A 287 -4.77 14.52 5.78
CA THR A 287 -5.95 15.34 6.14
C THR A 287 -5.90 15.90 7.54
N ARG A 288 -5.30 15.19 8.51
CA ARG A 288 -5.38 15.58 9.92
C ARG A 288 -4.60 16.85 10.29
N GLY A 289 -3.90 17.50 9.34
CA GLY A 289 -2.81 18.44 9.67
C GLY A 289 -1.83 17.81 10.67
N GLY A 290 -1.84 16.48 10.73
CA GLY A 290 -1.41 15.71 11.87
C GLY A 290 0.09 15.64 11.89
N ARG A 291 0.67 15.65 13.08
CA ARG A 291 2.10 15.39 13.21
C ARG A 291 2.37 13.97 12.71
N PRO A 292 3.45 13.76 11.93
CA PRO A 292 3.81 12.42 11.49
C PRO A 292 4.02 11.53 12.72
N PRO A 293 3.75 10.21 12.61
CA PRO A 293 4.04 9.30 13.70
C PRO A 293 5.54 9.38 14.03
N ILE A 294 5.84 9.49 15.32
CA ILE A 294 7.21 9.55 15.84
C ILE A 294 7.51 8.28 16.61
N LYS A 295 8.79 7.91 16.68
CA LYS A 295 9.25 6.76 17.47
C LYS A 295 9.26 7.14 18.96
N CYS A 296 8.57 6.37 19.79
CA CYS A 296 8.58 6.52 21.24
C CYS A 296 10.00 6.27 21.78
N LYS A 297 10.55 7.20 22.58
CA LYS A 297 11.87 7.02 23.21
C LYS A 297 11.89 5.90 24.27
N GLY A 298 10.73 5.47 24.77
CA GLY A 298 10.61 4.44 25.81
C GLY A 298 10.47 3.02 25.27
N CYS A 299 9.39 2.76 24.53
CA CYS A 299 9.09 1.42 23.99
C CYS A 299 9.50 1.23 22.53
N GLU A 300 10.06 2.24 21.88
CA GLU A 300 10.46 2.19 20.47
C GLU A 300 9.31 2.03 19.45
N GLU A 301 8.07 1.89 19.90
CA GLU A 301 6.89 1.87 19.03
C GLU A 301 6.58 3.25 18.44
N PHE A 302 6.02 3.26 17.24
CA PHE A 302 5.58 4.50 16.60
C PHE A 302 4.20 4.92 17.11
N PHE A 303 4.00 6.22 17.32
CA PHE A 303 2.72 6.78 17.73
C PHE A 303 2.53 8.19 17.16
N THR A 304 1.28 8.62 17.01
CA THR A 304 0.93 9.98 16.58
C THR A 304 0.93 10.91 17.81
N PRO A 305 1.76 11.96 17.85
CA PRO A 305 1.84 12.83 19.02
C PRO A 305 0.73 13.88 19.04
N ASP A 306 0.03 13.97 20.17
CA ASP A 306 -1.02 14.94 20.48
C ASP A 306 -0.48 16.37 20.50
N HIS A 307 0.74 16.58 21.03
CA HIS A 307 1.42 17.89 21.05
C HIS A 307 2.90 17.78 20.60
N GLY A 308 3.49 18.88 20.10
CA GLY A 308 4.80 18.87 19.42
C GLY A 308 5.98 18.53 20.32
N ARG A 309 5.79 18.57 21.64
CA ARG A 309 6.79 18.19 22.65
C ARG A 309 6.65 16.74 23.12
N GLN A 310 5.62 16.02 22.69
CA GLN A 310 5.41 14.64 23.09
C GLN A 310 6.47 13.76 22.44
N THR A 311 7.15 12.95 23.23
CA THR A 311 8.24 12.05 22.77
C THR A 311 8.05 10.60 23.24
N TYR A 312 6.97 10.34 23.96
CA TYR A 312 6.59 9.03 24.48
C TYR A 312 5.12 8.76 24.17
N CYS A 313 4.79 7.53 23.77
CA CYS A 313 3.42 7.14 23.42
C CYS A 313 2.47 7.16 24.62
N THR A 314 3.00 6.92 25.83
CA THR A 314 2.24 6.92 27.07
C THR A 314 3.08 7.47 28.22
N GLU A 315 2.39 7.95 29.26
CA GLU A 315 3.02 8.38 30.50
C GLU A 315 3.79 7.24 31.19
N SER A 316 3.32 6.00 31.06
CA SER A 316 4.02 4.80 31.54
C SER A 316 5.37 4.61 30.84
N CYS A 317 5.40 4.73 29.51
CA CYS A 317 6.66 4.66 28.75
C CYS A 317 7.65 5.76 29.15
N ARG A 318 7.16 6.98 29.42
CA ARG A 318 7.99 8.09 29.91
C ARG A 318 8.63 7.76 31.27
N LYS A 319 7.83 7.27 32.23
CA LYS A 319 8.29 6.90 33.57
C LYS A 319 9.29 5.73 33.52
N ASN A 320 9.00 4.68 32.77
CA ASN A 320 9.89 3.53 32.62
C ASN A 320 11.23 3.92 31.99
N HIS A 321 11.22 4.72 30.94
CA HIS A 321 12.45 5.22 30.32
C HIS A 321 13.29 6.02 31.31
N TRP A 322 12.67 6.89 32.11
CA TRP A 322 13.36 7.65 33.15
C TRP A 322 13.96 6.74 34.23
N TYR A 323 13.20 5.74 34.71
CA TYR A 323 13.67 4.75 35.68
C TYR A 323 14.91 3.99 35.19
N HIS A 324 14.89 3.47 33.97
CA HIS A 324 16.04 2.77 33.39
C HIS A 324 17.24 3.68 33.14
N LYS A 325 17.00 4.94 32.77
CA LYS A 325 18.06 5.94 32.62
C LYS A 325 18.74 6.22 33.97
N GLN A 326 17.97 6.41 35.04
CA GLN A 326 18.50 6.62 36.39
C GLN A 326 19.29 5.41 36.88
N LYS A 327 18.74 4.20 36.73
CA LYS A 327 19.42 2.96 37.13
C LYS A 327 20.78 2.79 36.44
N LYS A 328 20.91 3.21 35.17
CA LYS A 328 22.19 3.18 34.44
C LYS A 328 23.20 4.19 34.98
N LEU A 329 22.76 5.38 35.37
CA LEU A 329 23.63 6.42 35.96
C LEU A 329 24.17 5.97 37.33
N TYR A 330 23.31 5.45 38.20
CA TYR A 330 23.76 4.92 39.49
C TYR A 330 24.73 3.74 39.35
N ALA A 331 24.52 2.88 38.35
CA ALA A 331 25.41 1.75 38.08
C ALA A 331 26.77 2.17 37.48
N SER A 332 26.85 3.33 36.81
CA SER A 332 28.13 3.85 36.31
C SER A 332 28.93 4.54 37.41
N ASP A 333 28.27 5.26 38.32
CA ASP A 333 28.94 5.96 39.42
C ASP A 333 29.53 4.99 40.43
N SER A 334 28.81 3.89 40.75
CA SER A 334 29.30 2.85 41.67
C SER A 334 30.54 2.08 41.18
N ARG A 335 30.97 2.27 39.92
CA ARG A 335 32.18 1.65 39.37
C ARG A 335 33.43 2.52 39.45
N GLN A 336 33.30 3.80 39.83
CA GLN A 336 34.44 4.71 39.98
C GLN A 336 35.04 4.68 41.39
N ASP A 337 34.35 4.06 42.35
CA ASP A 337 34.75 3.97 43.76
C ASP A 337 35.40 2.63 44.15
N ILE A 338 35.80 1.81 43.16
CA ILE A 338 36.57 0.55 43.32
C ILE A 338 37.85 0.68 42.51
#